data_AF-A0A8J6RYM8-F1
#
_entry.id   AF-A0A8J6RYM8-F1
#
_cell.length_a   1.000
_cell.length_b   1.000
_cell.length_c   1.000
_cell.angle_alpha   90.00
_cell.angle_beta   90.00
_cell.angle_gamma   90.00
#
_symmetry.space_group_name_H-M   'P 1'
#
loop_
_entity.id
_entity.type
_entity.pdbx_description
1 polymer ?
#
loop_
_entity_poly.entity_id
_entity_poly.type
_entity_poly.pdbx_seq_one_letter_code
_entity_poly.pdbx_strand_id
1 'polypeptide(L)'
;METNFASADSYWKYLEKTGVALDSDALSRVSTILEATSWDDPTSALDLNNFAVVALIEAEQSEDSSFRALYVEMALQALNTGVELGNPLCAAHLALVLATIGEIDQAMRIAFSTFITNLHPAYINDKVIALGIVYLPPTSTILIDSQYGKIAQILQTEDGYKQSLILLSEVMCRSSLVFYNVTGLRFLHLAAQMSPNSIFVNLKLGISSLMNNQWEGILYLQRARQIAPNSANIMQALYLAYRNMGEIEIASFWLGIGRDRISENPGSLDWQWTILEADSLLTYVPFENNLILAVEPNFRSIVTSVLLAEGDWFEKEMEFWRNWIKPGMTVIDVGANVGVYTFSAAVKVGSEGCVLAVEPFSGCVRCLQETCRINELNWVKVCAGAASDRNGTARLSLQAASELNELVASDAEGSTQPGAFEEVNCFCLDSLVERENVNQVNFLKIDAEGHEMQVLQGSSRILNEFAPAILYENIAGSKGSNLAVADFLTSRGYKLFRYQPYLQQLIPVNSAEDLQGRLNIIALHTQEL
;
A
#
# COMPACT_ATOMS: atom_id res chain seq x y z
N MET A 1 0.40 19.74 34.44
CA MET A 1 0.64 20.48 33.18
C MET A 1 -0.71 21.04 32.78
N GLU A 2 -0.84 22.36 32.77
CA GLU A 2 -2.08 23.05 32.39
C GLU A 2 -2.32 22.88 30.88
N THR A 3 -3.36 22.14 30.50
CA THR A 3 -3.79 21.88 29.12
C THR A 3 -4.82 22.91 28.64
N ASN A 4 -4.49 24.20 28.73
CA ASN A 4 -5.41 25.25 28.25
C ASN A 4 -5.18 25.53 26.74
N PHE A 5 -6.22 25.31 25.92
CA PHE A 5 -6.40 25.77 24.52
C PHE A 5 -5.62 25.12 23.35
N ALA A 6 -4.69 24.20 23.57
CA ALA A 6 -3.94 23.60 22.45
C ALA A 6 -4.83 22.79 21.47
N SER A 7 -5.91 22.16 21.95
CA SER A 7 -6.66 21.16 21.17
C SER A 7 -7.50 21.73 20.01
N ALA A 8 -8.17 22.87 20.22
CA ALA A 8 -8.98 23.50 19.17
C ALA A 8 -8.10 24.13 18.08
N ASP A 9 -7.00 24.77 18.49
CA ASP A 9 -6.02 25.35 17.57
C ASP A 9 -5.36 24.27 16.69
N SER A 10 -5.02 23.11 17.25
CA SER A 10 -4.48 21.99 16.50
C SER A 10 -5.45 21.48 15.42
N TYR A 11 -6.74 21.43 15.71
CA TYR A 11 -7.74 21.03 14.72
C TYR A 11 -7.88 22.08 13.59
N TRP A 12 -7.85 23.37 13.91
CA TRP A 12 -7.87 24.40 12.88
C TRP A 12 -6.62 24.36 11.99
N LYS A 13 -5.43 24.16 12.56
CA LYS A 13 -4.20 23.96 11.78
C LYS A 13 -4.27 22.73 10.88
N TYR A 14 -4.88 21.64 11.37
CA TYR A 14 -5.16 20.45 10.56
C TYR A 14 -6.03 20.79 9.35
N LEU A 15 -7.16 21.49 9.56
CA LEU A 15 -8.04 21.92 8.46
C LEU A 15 -7.32 22.87 7.49
N GLU A 16 -6.51 23.79 7.99
CA GLU A 16 -5.72 24.70 7.16
C GLU A 16 -4.70 23.95 6.28
N LYS A 17 -3.98 22.99 6.87
CA LYS A 17 -3.04 22.10 6.16
C LYS A 17 -3.73 21.29 5.06
N THR A 18 -4.97 20.86 5.29
CA THR A 18 -5.74 20.08 4.32
C THR A 18 -6.30 20.94 3.18
N GLY A 19 -6.29 22.28 3.29
CA GLY A 19 -6.76 23.18 2.24
C GLY A 19 -8.22 22.99 1.83
N VAL A 20 -9.05 22.35 2.67
CA VAL A 20 -10.44 22.03 2.30
C VAL A 20 -11.28 23.31 2.30
N ALA A 21 -12.11 23.48 1.27
CA ALA A 21 -13.12 24.53 1.23
C ALA A 21 -14.38 24.04 1.95
N LEU A 22 -14.65 24.60 3.13
CA LEU A 22 -15.91 24.40 3.85
C LEU A 22 -16.84 25.57 3.58
N ASP A 23 -18.14 25.30 3.45
CA ASP A 23 -19.15 26.35 3.44
C ASP A 23 -19.25 27.04 4.82
N SER A 24 -19.89 28.21 4.86
CA SER A 24 -20.00 29.03 6.09
C SER A 24 -20.74 28.32 7.22
N ASP A 25 -21.68 27.42 6.88
CA ASP A 25 -22.51 26.71 7.84
C ASP A 25 -21.70 25.57 8.51
N ALA A 26 -20.94 24.82 7.72
CA ALA A 26 -19.98 23.82 8.20
C ALA A 26 -18.88 24.45 9.06
N LEU A 27 -18.32 25.60 8.67
CA LEU A 27 -17.36 26.33 9.50
C LEU A 27 -17.95 26.74 10.85
N SER A 28 -19.17 27.30 10.84
CA SER A 28 -19.86 27.68 12.07
C SER A 28 -20.11 26.47 12.97
N ARG A 29 -20.55 25.34 12.41
CA ARG A 29 -20.76 24.10 13.16
C ARG A 29 -19.46 23.59 13.78
N VAL A 30 -18.37 23.55 13.03
CA VAL A 30 -17.06 23.12 13.56
C VAL A 30 -16.63 24.01 14.72
N SER A 31 -16.75 25.34 14.60
CA SER A 31 -16.45 26.27 15.71
C SER A 31 -17.28 25.96 16.95
N THR A 32 -18.59 25.78 16.79
CA THR A 32 -19.48 25.42 17.90
C THR A 32 -19.12 24.09 18.55
N ILE A 33 -18.75 23.07 17.76
CA ILE A 33 -18.33 21.77 18.30
C ILE A 33 -17.05 21.92 19.13
N LEU A 34 -16.06 22.65 18.62
CA LEU A 34 -14.78 22.86 19.32
C LEU A 34 -14.96 23.63 20.63
N GLU A 35 -15.80 24.67 20.63
CA GLU A 35 -16.13 25.48 21.82
C GLU A 35 -16.94 24.69 22.86
N ALA A 36 -17.81 23.79 22.43
CA ALA A 36 -18.64 22.97 23.32
C ALA A 36 -17.92 21.74 23.89
N THR A 37 -16.78 21.35 23.31
CA THR A 37 -16.06 20.13 23.70
C THR A 37 -15.36 20.30 25.05
N SER A 38 -15.60 19.37 25.98
CA SER A 38 -14.86 19.29 27.25
C SER A 38 -13.51 18.58 27.03
N TRP A 39 -12.44 19.37 26.85
CA TRP A 39 -11.11 18.83 26.51
C TRP A 39 -10.33 18.26 27.71
N ASP A 40 -10.45 18.88 28.89
CA ASP A 40 -9.71 18.48 30.09
C ASP A 40 -10.33 17.28 30.82
N ASP A 41 -11.65 17.09 30.68
CA ASP A 41 -12.40 15.99 31.27
C ASP A 41 -13.50 15.51 30.30
N PRO A 42 -13.13 14.79 29.22
CA PRO A 42 -14.07 14.31 28.22
C PRO A 42 -14.88 13.13 28.80
N THR A 43 -16.15 13.37 29.10
CA THR A 43 -17.05 12.34 29.68
C THR A 43 -18.17 11.92 28.75
N SER A 44 -18.57 12.81 27.82
CA SER A 44 -19.56 12.44 26.79
C SER A 44 -18.88 11.69 25.65
N ALA A 45 -19.63 10.82 24.96
CA ALA A 45 -19.09 10.08 23.83
C ALA A 45 -18.62 11.00 22.68
N LEU A 46 -19.23 12.19 22.54
CA LEU A 46 -18.80 13.18 21.55
C LEU A 46 -17.49 13.87 21.97
N ASP A 47 -17.34 14.23 23.25
CA ASP A 47 -16.08 14.79 23.76
C ASP A 47 -14.93 13.78 23.58
N LEU A 48 -15.18 12.50 23.89
CA LEU A 48 -14.22 11.42 23.70
C LEU A 48 -13.81 11.24 22.24
N ASN A 49 -14.75 11.35 21.29
CA ASN A 49 -14.43 11.35 19.86
C ASN A 49 -13.52 12.53 19.50
N ASN A 50 -13.89 13.74 19.91
CA ASN A 50 -13.19 14.96 19.53
C ASN A 50 -11.78 14.99 20.15
N PHE A 51 -11.65 14.58 21.41
CA PHE A 51 -10.37 14.37 22.09
C PHE A 51 -9.49 13.38 21.32
N ALA A 52 -10.03 12.22 20.95
CA ALA A 52 -9.27 11.23 20.19
C ALA A 52 -8.83 11.74 18.81
N VAL A 53 -9.69 12.49 18.11
CA VAL A 53 -9.36 13.12 16.82
C VAL A 53 -8.16 14.05 16.95
N VAL A 54 -8.14 14.93 17.97
CA VAL A 54 -6.99 15.81 18.21
C VAL A 54 -5.75 15.00 18.59
N ALA A 55 -5.87 14.01 19.47
CA ALA A 55 -4.75 13.14 19.80
C ALA A 55 -4.14 12.47 18.55
N LEU A 56 -4.97 12.02 17.61
CA LEU A 56 -4.47 11.44 16.35
C LEU A 56 -3.76 12.45 15.45
N ILE A 57 -4.21 13.70 15.43
CA ILE A 57 -3.55 14.81 14.72
C ILE A 57 -2.18 15.10 15.36
N GLU A 58 -2.10 15.14 16.69
CA GLU A 58 -0.82 15.29 17.41
C GLU A 58 0.11 14.10 17.15
N ALA A 59 -0.43 12.89 17.07
CA ALA A 59 0.33 11.70 16.69
C ALA A 59 0.93 11.83 15.28
N GLU A 60 0.15 12.29 14.29
CA GLU A 60 0.62 12.51 12.92
C GLU A 60 1.75 13.56 12.88
N GLN A 61 1.65 14.61 13.69
CA GLN A 61 2.62 15.71 13.72
C GLN A 61 3.89 15.40 14.53
N SER A 62 3.85 14.39 15.41
CA SER A 62 4.99 14.02 16.24
C SER A 62 6.10 13.35 15.44
N GLU A 63 7.30 13.92 15.46
CA GLU A 63 8.52 13.28 14.92
C GLU A 63 9.05 12.17 15.84
N ASP A 64 8.76 12.24 17.15
CA ASP A 64 9.16 11.24 18.14
C ASP A 64 8.16 10.08 18.17
N SER A 65 8.66 8.85 17.97
CA SER A 65 7.84 7.63 17.94
C SER A 65 7.21 7.29 19.29
N SER A 66 7.82 7.69 20.41
CA SER A 66 7.30 7.46 21.77
C SER A 66 6.11 8.38 22.05
N PHE A 67 6.23 9.67 21.71
CA PHE A 67 5.11 10.60 21.82
C PHE A 67 3.98 10.24 20.86
N ARG A 68 4.30 9.85 19.63
CA ARG A 68 3.32 9.33 18.67
C ARG A 68 2.53 8.16 19.23
N ALA A 69 3.22 7.17 19.81
CA ALA A 69 2.58 6.01 20.41
C ALA A 69 1.68 6.39 21.59
N LEU A 70 2.13 7.30 22.45
CA LEU A 70 1.34 7.80 23.57
C LEU A 70 0.03 8.45 23.10
N TYR A 71 0.09 9.32 22.09
CA TYR A 71 -1.11 9.97 21.54
C TYR A 71 -2.08 8.96 20.91
N VAL A 72 -1.57 7.95 20.19
CA VAL A 72 -2.41 6.88 19.64
C VAL A 72 -3.06 6.05 20.76
N GLU A 73 -2.34 5.74 21.83
CA GLU A 73 -2.88 5.04 22.99
C GLU A 73 -4.02 5.83 23.65
N MET A 74 -3.80 7.14 23.87
CA MET A 74 -4.82 8.06 24.39
C MET A 74 -6.07 8.07 23.50
N ALA A 75 -5.89 8.14 22.18
CA ALA A 75 -6.99 8.09 21.23
C ALA A 75 -7.74 6.75 21.30
N LEU A 76 -7.03 5.61 21.28
CA LEU A 76 -7.64 4.28 21.37
C LEU A 76 -8.44 4.12 22.67
N GLN A 77 -7.93 4.59 23.80
CA GLN A 77 -8.64 4.52 25.07
C GLN A 77 -9.95 5.32 25.01
N ALA A 78 -9.90 6.59 24.58
CA ALA A 78 -11.08 7.45 24.48
C ALA A 78 -12.12 6.89 23.50
N LEU A 79 -11.67 6.38 22.34
CA LEU A 79 -12.54 5.79 21.33
C LEU A 79 -13.22 4.51 21.86
N ASN A 80 -12.51 3.62 22.54
CA ASN A 80 -13.11 2.43 23.14
C ASN A 80 -14.21 2.79 24.14
N THR A 81 -13.96 3.75 25.05
CA THR A 81 -14.99 4.24 25.97
C THR A 81 -16.17 4.85 25.23
N GLY A 82 -15.93 5.64 24.18
CA GLY A 82 -17.01 6.20 23.36
C GLY A 82 -17.84 5.14 22.62
N VAL A 83 -17.22 4.02 22.22
CA VAL A 83 -17.92 2.85 21.63
C VAL A 83 -18.82 2.18 22.66
N GLU A 84 -18.36 2.00 23.90
CA GLU A 84 -19.18 1.46 25.00
C GLU A 84 -20.40 2.34 25.31
N LEU A 85 -20.26 3.66 25.13
CA LEU A 85 -21.35 4.62 25.21
C LEU A 85 -22.28 4.63 23.97
N GLY A 86 -22.01 3.77 22.98
CA GLY A 86 -22.85 3.58 21.79
C GLY A 86 -22.69 4.63 20.71
N ASN A 87 -21.56 5.36 20.67
CA ASN A 87 -21.34 6.40 19.67
C ASN A 87 -20.75 5.82 18.36
N PRO A 88 -21.43 6.01 17.21
CA PRO A 88 -21.00 5.46 15.93
C PRO A 88 -19.76 6.16 15.32
N LEU A 89 -19.50 7.42 15.68
CA LEU A 89 -18.28 8.13 15.26
C LEU A 89 -17.05 7.57 15.95
N CYS A 90 -17.14 7.30 17.26
CA CYS A 90 -16.06 6.64 18.00
C CYS A 90 -15.73 5.28 17.40
N ALA A 91 -16.74 4.49 17.04
CA ALA A 91 -16.54 3.18 16.41
C ALA A 91 -15.87 3.29 15.04
N ALA A 92 -16.26 4.29 14.24
CA ALA A 92 -15.66 4.52 12.92
C ALA A 92 -14.19 4.95 13.01
N HIS A 93 -13.86 5.92 13.89
CA HIS A 93 -12.48 6.32 14.14
C HIS A 93 -11.65 5.20 14.75
N LEU A 94 -12.21 4.41 15.68
CA LEU A 94 -11.52 3.25 16.25
C LEU A 94 -11.12 2.25 15.16
N ALA A 95 -12.06 1.90 14.29
CA ALA A 95 -11.80 1.01 13.16
C ALA A 95 -10.72 1.58 12.21
N LEU A 96 -10.76 2.89 11.95
CA LEU A 96 -9.78 3.56 11.09
C LEU A 96 -8.37 3.56 11.67
N VAL A 97 -8.22 3.87 12.96
CA VAL A 97 -6.92 3.85 13.65
C VAL A 97 -6.36 2.44 13.71
N LEU A 98 -7.19 1.44 14.08
CA LEU A 98 -6.79 0.04 14.08
C LEU A 98 -6.32 -0.42 12.71
N ALA A 99 -7.01 -0.02 11.63
CA ALA A 99 -6.57 -0.33 10.28
C ALA A 99 -5.22 0.29 9.95
N THR A 100 -5.03 1.55 10.37
CA THR A 100 -3.82 2.34 10.13
C THR A 100 -2.59 1.79 10.85
N ILE A 101 -2.75 1.31 12.09
CA ILE A 101 -1.67 0.64 12.84
C ILE A 101 -1.53 -0.85 12.49
N GLY A 102 -2.26 -1.34 11.49
CA GLY A 102 -2.12 -2.68 10.94
C GLY A 102 -2.93 -3.80 11.62
N GLU A 103 -3.84 -3.48 12.54
CA GLU A 103 -4.78 -4.41 13.20
C GLU A 103 -6.07 -4.60 12.37
N ILE A 104 -5.88 -5.06 11.11
CA ILE A 104 -6.92 -5.10 10.08
C ILE A 104 -8.12 -5.97 10.48
N ASP A 105 -7.91 -7.13 11.08
CA ASP A 105 -9.02 -8.02 11.43
C ASP A 105 -9.97 -7.41 12.47
N GLN A 106 -9.41 -6.72 13.46
CA GLN A 106 -10.21 -6.02 14.47
C GLN A 106 -10.91 -4.81 13.86
N ALA A 107 -10.20 -4.03 13.05
CA ALA A 107 -10.75 -2.90 12.32
C ALA A 107 -11.97 -3.31 11.47
N MET A 108 -11.85 -4.39 10.69
CA MET A 108 -12.92 -4.88 9.82
C MET A 108 -14.12 -5.41 10.60
N ARG A 109 -13.90 -6.10 11.72
CA ARG A 109 -15.00 -6.55 12.60
C ARG A 109 -15.80 -5.38 13.16
N ILE A 110 -15.11 -4.36 13.67
CA ILE A 110 -15.74 -3.16 14.20
C ILE A 110 -16.49 -2.45 13.07
N ALA A 111 -15.81 -2.21 11.94
CA ALA A 111 -16.40 -1.47 10.83
C ALA A 111 -17.68 -2.12 10.30
N PHE A 112 -17.67 -3.46 10.13
CA PHE A 112 -18.84 -4.19 9.66
C PHE A 112 -19.98 -4.21 10.69
N SER A 113 -19.66 -4.47 11.96
CA SER A 113 -20.65 -4.45 13.04
C SER A 113 -21.34 -3.09 13.13
N THR A 114 -20.55 -2.01 13.16
CA THR A 114 -21.05 -0.63 13.23
C THR A 114 -21.87 -0.25 12.01
N PHE A 115 -21.43 -0.65 10.80
CA PHE A 115 -22.20 -0.44 9.58
C PHE A 115 -23.60 -1.03 9.70
N ILE A 116 -23.71 -2.30 10.07
CA ILE A 116 -25.00 -3.00 10.22
C ILE A 116 -25.89 -2.33 11.27
N THR A 117 -25.33 -1.95 12.43
CA THR A 117 -26.10 -1.29 13.49
C THR A 117 -26.54 0.12 13.10
N ASN A 118 -25.80 0.81 12.23
CA ASN A 118 -26.11 2.17 11.78
C ASN A 118 -27.13 2.22 10.65
N LEU A 119 -27.34 1.13 9.90
CA LEU A 119 -28.30 1.13 8.78
C LEU A 119 -29.70 1.53 9.25
N HIS A 120 -30.24 0.87 10.28
CA HIS A 120 -31.62 1.11 10.72
C HIS A 120 -31.85 2.55 11.23
N PRO A 121 -31.03 3.11 12.14
CA PRO A 121 -31.16 4.51 12.56
C PRO A 121 -31.04 5.53 11.43
N ALA A 122 -30.15 5.30 10.45
CA ALA A 122 -29.94 6.21 9.32
C ALA A 122 -31.15 6.31 8.38
N TYR A 123 -32.03 5.29 8.35
CA TYR A 123 -33.23 5.30 7.51
C TYR A 123 -34.47 5.88 8.19
N ILE A 124 -34.54 5.85 9.52
CA ILE A 124 -35.76 6.17 10.26
C ILE A 124 -35.79 7.64 10.71
N ASN A 125 -34.66 8.35 10.70
CA ASN A 125 -34.53 9.76 11.13
C ASN A 125 -35.04 10.07 12.57
N ASP A 126 -35.41 9.06 13.36
CA ASP A 126 -35.96 9.25 14.71
C ASP A 126 -34.90 9.54 15.78
N LYS A 127 -33.61 9.33 15.47
CA LYS A 127 -32.47 9.63 16.36
C LYS A 127 -31.40 10.41 15.59
N VAL A 128 -31.20 11.67 15.94
CA VAL A 128 -30.09 12.48 15.43
C VAL A 128 -28.89 12.29 16.36
N ILE A 129 -27.81 11.70 15.85
CA ILE A 129 -26.51 11.71 16.54
C ILE A 129 -25.83 13.04 16.24
N ALA A 130 -25.31 13.68 17.29
CA ALA A 130 -24.59 14.93 17.17
C ALA A 130 -23.36 14.78 16.25
N LEU A 131 -23.09 15.82 15.46
CA LEU A 131 -21.90 15.92 14.62
C LEU A 131 -20.66 16.09 15.48
N GLY A 132 -19.56 15.47 15.08
CA GLY A 132 -18.25 15.64 15.68
C GLY A 132 -17.22 16.16 14.68
N ILE A 133 -16.04 16.50 15.20
CA ILE A 133 -14.86 16.67 14.37
C ILE A 133 -14.35 15.30 13.92
N VAL A 134 -13.59 15.28 12.82
CA VAL A 134 -13.15 14.02 12.18
C VAL A 134 -11.69 14.07 11.77
N TYR A 135 -11.06 12.91 11.76
CA TYR A 135 -9.69 12.71 11.29
C TYR A 135 -9.66 11.62 10.22
N LEU A 136 -8.94 11.90 9.13
CA LEU A 136 -8.56 10.90 8.14
C LEU A 136 -7.03 10.80 8.09
N PRO A 137 -6.43 9.62 8.38
CA PRO A 137 -4.99 9.42 8.29
C PRO A 137 -4.51 9.59 6.85
N PRO A 138 -3.37 10.27 6.61
CA PRO A 138 -2.87 10.57 5.28
C PRO A 138 -2.75 9.32 4.40
N THR A 139 -3.00 9.48 3.10
CA THR A 139 -2.80 8.44 2.06
C THR A 139 -1.58 8.78 1.19
N SER A 140 -1.30 7.93 0.18
CA SER A 140 -0.27 8.21 -0.83
C SER A 140 -0.42 9.62 -1.41
N THR A 141 0.70 10.25 -1.76
CA THR A 141 0.75 11.65 -2.20
C THR A 141 -0.15 11.92 -3.40
N ILE A 142 -0.26 10.94 -4.31
CA ILE A 142 -1.09 11.02 -5.53
C ILE A 142 -2.59 11.15 -5.22
N LEU A 143 -3.03 10.68 -4.04
CA LEU A 143 -4.43 10.67 -3.65
C LEU A 143 -4.80 11.75 -2.62
N ILE A 144 -3.83 12.53 -2.14
CA ILE A 144 -4.03 13.56 -1.09
C ILE A 144 -5.14 14.55 -1.47
N ASP A 145 -5.17 15.01 -2.72
CA ASP A 145 -6.20 15.96 -3.18
C ASP A 145 -7.63 15.39 -3.07
N SER A 146 -7.78 14.08 -3.28
CA SER A 146 -9.07 13.39 -3.14
C SER A 146 -9.47 13.15 -1.68
N GLN A 147 -8.48 12.98 -0.79
CA GLN A 147 -8.69 12.80 0.63
C GLN A 147 -9.28 14.06 1.28
N TYR A 148 -8.75 15.23 0.94
CA TYR A 148 -9.22 16.51 1.49
C TYR A 148 -10.65 16.84 1.06
N GLY A 149 -11.03 16.49 -0.17
CA GLY A 149 -12.44 16.55 -0.60
C GLY A 149 -13.36 15.68 0.26
N LYS A 150 -12.86 14.53 0.76
CA LYS A 150 -13.62 13.63 1.63
C LYS A 150 -13.81 14.21 3.04
N ILE A 151 -12.81 14.89 3.60
CA ILE A 151 -12.95 15.61 4.88
C ILE A 151 -14.07 16.66 4.77
N ALA A 152 -14.05 17.46 3.69
CA ALA A 152 -15.10 18.44 3.44
C ALA A 152 -16.48 17.78 3.30
N GLN A 153 -16.57 16.65 2.59
CA GLN A 153 -17.82 15.90 2.46
C GLN A 153 -18.36 15.45 3.82
N ILE A 154 -17.49 14.95 4.72
CA ILE A 154 -17.87 14.49 6.05
C ILE A 154 -18.34 15.65 6.94
N LEU A 155 -17.63 16.78 6.93
CA LEU A 155 -17.98 17.94 7.77
C LEU A 155 -19.26 18.67 7.30
N GLN A 156 -19.65 18.46 6.05
CA GLN A 156 -20.88 19.02 5.47
C GLN A 156 -22.09 18.09 5.57
N THR A 157 -21.99 16.93 6.22
CA THR A 157 -23.16 16.06 6.44
C THR A 157 -24.14 16.64 7.45
N GLU A 158 -25.39 16.19 7.39
CA GLU A 158 -26.49 16.67 8.24
C GLU A 158 -26.53 16.01 9.63
N ASP A 159 -25.92 14.84 9.82
CA ASP A 159 -25.94 14.09 11.08
C ASP A 159 -24.70 13.20 11.28
N GLY A 160 -24.45 12.80 12.53
CA GLY A 160 -23.28 11.97 12.88
C GLY A 160 -23.33 10.52 12.38
N TYR A 161 -24.50 9.97 12.02
CA TYR A 161 -24.57 8.66 11.38
C TYR A 161 -23.98 8.71 9.97
N LYS A 162 -24.31 9.76 9.19
CA LYS A 162 -23.73 9.98 7.86
C LYS A 162 -22.21 10.19 7.94
N GLN A 163 -21.73 10.96 8.92
CA GLN A 163 -20.28 11.08 9.15
C GLN A 163 -19.63 9.71 9.41
N SER A 164 -20.20 8.92 10.31
CA SER A 164 -19.72 7.57 10.64
C SER A 164 -19.72 6.65 9.41
N LEU A 165 -20.79 6.66 8.60
CA LEU A 165 -20.86 5.85 7.38
C LEU A 165 -19.76 6.22 6.36
N ILE A 166 -19.48 7.51 6.15
CA ILE A 166 -18.42 7.90 5.23
C ILE A 166 -17.04 7.46 5.76
N LEU A 167 -16.78 7.59 7.07
CA LEU A 167 -15.55 7.09 7.70
C LEU A 167 -15.42 5.56 7.61
N LEU A 168 -16.50 4.82 7.86
CA LEU A 168 -16.51 3.36 7.71
C LEU A 168 -16.25 2.92 6.26
N SER A 169 -16.73 3.68 5.28
CA SER A 169 -16.42 3.42 3.87
C SER A 169 -14.92 3.52 3.59
N GLU A 170 -14.19 4.39 4.30
CA GLU A 170 -12.74 4.48 4.19
C GLU A 170 -12.05 3.23 4.72
N VAL A 171 -12.47 2.72 5.89
CA VAL A 171 -11.91 1.48 6.46
C VAL A 171 -12.13 0.31 5.51
N MET A 172 -13.34 0.19 4.96
CA MET A 172 -13.68 -0.86 3.98
C MET A 172 -12.85 -0.73 2.70
N CYS A 173 -12.61 0.49 2.25
CA CYS A 173 -11.81 0.75 1.05
C CYS A 173 -10.32 0.45 1.28
N ARG A 174 -9.78 0.75 2.46
CA ARG A 174 -8.38 0.48 2.84
C ARG A 174 -8.09 -0.98 3.20
N SER A 175 -9.07 -1.88 3.10
CA SER A 175 -8.83 -3.30 3.33
C SER A 175 -7.78 -3.82 2.35
N SER A 176 -6.65 -4.30 2.86
CA SER A 176 -5.52 -4.81 2.06
C SER A 176 -5.87 -6.05 1.23
N LEU A 177 -7.01 -6.68 1.52
CA LEU A 177 -7.50 -7.89 0.84
C LEU A 177 -8.27 -7.61 -0.45
N VAL A 178 -8.47 -6.35 -0.80
CA VAL A 178 -9.33 -5.93 -1.91
C VAL A 178 -8.85 -6.41 -3.29
N PHE A 179 -7.55 -6.52 -3.49
CA PHE A 179 -6.98 -7.02 -4.75
C PHE A 179 -6.76 -8.55 -4.74
N TYR A 180 -6.90 -9.20 -3.58
CA TYR A 180 -6.49 -10.58 -3.37
C TYR A 180 -7.65 -11.57 -3.18
N ASN A 181 -8.87 -11.10 -2.87
CA ASN A 181 -10.01 -12.00 -2.74
C ASN A 181 -11.39 -11.34 -2.93
N VAL A 182 -12.38 -12.20 -3.15
CA VAL A 182 -13.80 -11.84 -3.35
C VAL A 182 -14.40 -11.11 -2.14
N THR A 183 -13.90 -11.37 -0.92
CA THR A 183 -14.39 -10.68 0.29
C THR A 183 -14.03 -9.19 0.26
N GLY A 184 -12.81 -8.86 -0.16
CA GLY A 184 -12.38 -7.49 -0.35
C GLY A 184 -13.23 -6.74 -1.40
N LEU A 185 -13.57 -7.41 -2.51
CA LEU A 185 -14.46 -6.85 -3.53
C LEU A 185 -15.86 -6.55 -2.98
N ARG A 186 -16.40 -7.40 -2.10
CA ARG A 186 -17.68 -7.14 -1.41
C ARG A 186 -17.63 -5.87 -0.56
N PHE A 187 -16.51 -5.62 0.12
CA PHE A 187 -16.32 -4.39 0.91
C PHE A 187 -16.25 -3.15 0.02
N LEU A 188 -15.60 -3.22 -1.15
CA LEU A 188 -15.64 -2.12 -2.11
C LEU A 188 -17.03 -1.84 -2.64
N HIS A 189 -17.83 -2.87 -2.94
CA HIS A 189 -19.21 -2.66 -3.35
C HIS A 189 -20.01 -1.93 -2.26
N LEU A 190 -19.85 -2.32 -0.98
CA LEU A 190 -20.48 -1.62 0.14
C LEU A 190 -19.99 -0.17 0.24
N ALA A 191 -18.67 0.06 0.16
CA ALA A 191 -18.09 1.40 0.17
C ALA A 191 -18.64 2.27 -0.98
N ALA A 192 -18.84 1.69 -2.17
CA ALA A 192 -19.42 2.40 -3.32
C ALA A 192 -20.91 2.74 -3.13
N GLN A 193 -21.66 1.95 -2.36
CA GLN A 193 -23.03 2.31 -1.97
C GLN A 193 -23.05 3.46 -0.95
N MET A 194 -22.09 3.47 -0.03
CA MET A 194 -21.99 4.50 1.02
C MET A 194 -21.45 5.83 0.47
N SER A 195 -20.53 5.76 -0.50
CA SER A 195 -19.82 6.91 -1.06
C SER A 195 -19.79 6.86 -2.60
N PRO A 196 -20.95 6.93 -3.29
CA PRO A 196 -21.04 6.73 -4.74
C PRO A 196 -20.29 7.79 -5.56
N ASN A 197 -20.03 8.96 -4.99
CA ASN A 197 -19.29 10.06 -5.61
C ASN A 197 -17.79 10.05 -5.25
N SER A 198 -17.30 9.02 -4.56
CA SER A 198 -15.86 8.90 -4.28
C SER A 198 -15.12 8.42 -5.53
N ILE A 199 -14.24 9.27 -6.06
CA ILE A 199 -13.38 8.96 -7.21
C ILE A 199 -12.56 7.70 -6.90
N PHE A 200 -11.92 7.67 -5.74
CA PHE A 200 -11.06 6.58 -5.29
C PHE A 200 -11.81 5.25 -5.18
N VAL A 201 -12.97 5.22 -4.52
CA VAL A 201 -13.77 3.99 -4.38
C VAL A 201 -14.20 3.46 -5.75
N ASN A 202 -14.63 4.33 -6.67
CA ASN A 202 -15.04 3.91 -8.01
C ASN A 202 -13.85 3.45 -8.87
N LEU A 203 -12.70 4.14 -8.79
CA LEU A 203 -11.49 3.73 -9.50
C LEU A 203 -11.02 2.35 -9.01
N LYS A 204 -10.87 2.20 -7.69
CA LYS A 204 -10.45 0.95 -7.06
C LYS A 204 -11.41 -0.19 -7.35
N LEU A 205 -12.72 0.02 -7.22
CA LEU A 205 -13.74 -0.99 -7.54
C LEU A 205 -13.73 -1.35 -9.03
N GLY A 206 -13.59 -0.36 -9.92
CA GLY A 206 -13.49 -0.60 -11.35
C GLY A 206 -12.30 -1.49 -11.71
N ILE A 207 -11.12 -1.17 -11.20
CA ILE A 207 -9.89 -1.96 -11.41
C ILE A 207 -10.04 -3.35 -10.77
N SER A 208 -10.40 -3.45 -9.50
CA SER A 208 -10.55 -4.73 -8.79
C SER A 208 -11.58 -5.66 -9.46
N SER A 209 -12.70 -5.13 -9.96
CA SER A 209 -13.67 -5.91 -10.75
C SER A 209 -13.01 -6.46 -12.02
N LEU A 210 -12.29 -5.63 -12.77
CA LEU A 210 -11.61 -6.06 -14.01
C LEU A 210 -10.54 -7.11 -13.76
N MET A 211 -9.76 -7.01 -12.67
CA MET A 211 -8.83 -8.06 -12.24
C MET A 211 -9.54 -9.41 -12.02
N ASN A 212 -10.77 -9.36 -11.51
CA ASN A 212 -11.62 -10.53 -11.29
C ASN A 212 -12.45 -10.93 -12.53
N ASN A 213 -12.09 -10.44 -13.72
CA ASN A 213 -12.78 -10.69 -14.99
C ASN A 213 -14.26 -10.24 -15.01
N GLN A 214 -14.60 -9.22 -14.23
CA GLN A 214 -15.92 -8.60 -14.19
C GLN A 214 -15.95 -7.33 -15.02
N TRP A 215 -16.59 -7.40 -16.20
CA TRP A 215 -16.61 -6.31 -17.18
C TRP A 215 -17.36 -5.07 -16.67
N GLU A 216 -18.29 -5.23 -15.72
CA GLU A 216 -19.01 -4.12 -15.09
C GLU A 216 -18.07 -3.13 -14.38
N GLY A 217 -16.82 -3.53 -14.11
CA GLY A 217 -15.76 -2.64 -13.63
C GLY A 217 -15.61 -1.36 -14.47
N ILE A 218 -15.84 -1.43 -15.78
CA ILE A 218 -15.82 -0.26 -16.67
C ILE A 218 -16.84 0.80 -16.26
N LEU A 219 -18.03 0.41 -15.77
CA LEU A 219 -19.06 1.38 -15.36
C LEU A 219 -18.58 2.22 -14.17
N TYR A 220 -17.83 1.62 -13.24
CA TYR A 220 -17.24 2.32 -12.12
C TYR A 220 -16.11 3.25 -12.57
N LEU A 221 -15.24 2.80 -13.50
CA LEU A 221 -14.23 3.67 -14.10
C LEU A 221 -14.83 4.88 -14.83
N GLN A 222 -15.92 4.67 -15.58
CA GLN A 222 -16.66 5.75 -16.25
C GLN A 222 -17.28 6.72 -15.24
N ARG A 223 -17.84 6.23 -14.13
CA ARG A 223 -18.33 7.10 -13.05
C ARG A 223 -17.20 7.91 -12.43
N ALA A 224 -16.06 7.29 -12.13
CA ALA A 224 -14.87 7.99 -11.64
C ALA A 224 -14.45 9.11 -12.62
N ARG A 225 -14.48 8.83 -13.92
CA ARG A 225 -14.17 9.79 -14.99
C ARG A 225 -15.18 10.94 -15.13
N GLN A 226 -16.45 10.70 -14.82
CA GLN A 226 -17.48 11.76 -14.80
C GLN A 226 -17.22 12.75 -13.66
N ILE A 227 -16.77 12.25 -12.50
CA ILE A 227 -16.48 13.07 -11.32
C ILE A 227 -15.14 13.79 -11.47
N ALA A 228 -14.11 13.10 -11.96
CA ALA A 228 -12.76 13.63 -12.15
C ALA A 228 -12.33 13.58 -13.62
N PRO A 229 -12.76 14.55 -14.44
CA PRO A 229 -12.59 14.47 -15.88
C PRO A 229 -11.17 14.64 -16.40
N ASN A 230 -10.23 15.10 -15.57
CA ASN A 230 -8.86 15.36 -15.98
C ASN A 230 -7.85 14.41 -15.30
N SER A 231 -8.32 13.37 -14.62
CA SER A 231 -7.42 12.40 -13.97
C SER A 231 -6.78 11.46 -14.99
N ALA A 232 -5.44 11.47 -15.04
CA ALA A 232 -4.68 10.59 -15.92
C ALA A 232 -4.85 9.11 -15.56
N ASN A 233 -4.78 8.76 -14.27
CA ASN A 233 -4.91 7.36 -13.81
C ASN A 233 -6.24 6.74 -14.23
N ILE A 234 -7.34 7.51 -14.15
CA ILE A 234 -8.66 7.02 -14.58
C ILE A 234 -8.69 6.80 -16.10
N MET A 235 -8.13 7.71 -16.88
CA MET A 235 -8.08 7.57 -18.34
C MET A 235 -7.17 6.41 -18.76
N GLN A 236 -6.03 6.24 -18.09
CA GLN A 236 -5.15 5.10 -18.30
C GLN A 236 -5.85 3.79 -17.94
N ALA A 237 -6.58 3.74 -16.82
CA ALA A 237 -7.35 2.56 -16.44
C ALA A 237 -8.42 2.21 -17.49
N LEU A 238 -9.12 3.21 -18.05
CA LEU A 238 -10.06 3.00 -19.16
C LEU A 238 -9.35 2.51 -20.43
N TYR A 239 -8.23 3.13 -20.81
CA TYR A 239 -7.39 2.69 -21.93
C TYR A 239 -7.00 1.20 -21.78
N LEU A 240 -6.45 0.81 -20.63
CA LEU A 240 -6.03 -0.56 -20.37
C LEU A 240 -7.22 -1.53 -20.34
N ALA A 241 -8.36 -1.13 -19.76
CA ALA A 241 -9.57 -1.95 -19.73
C ALA A 241 -10.03 -2.32 -21.14
N TYR A 242 -10.22 -1.32 -22.02
CA TYR A 242 -10.65 -1.56 -23.40
C TYR A 242 -9.60 -2.33 -24.20
N ARG A 243 -8.31 -2.02 -23.99
CA ARG A 243 -7.20 -2.76 -24.61
C ARG A 243 -7.21 -4.24 -24.23
N ASN A 244 -7.40 -4.57 -22.95
CA ASN A 244 -7.44 -5.97 -22.48
C ASN A 244 -8.68 -6.72 -22.98
N MET A 245 -9.78 -6.03 -23.29
CA MET A 245 -10.97 -6.61 -23.92
C MET A 245 -10.83 -6.80 -25.44
N GLY A 246 -9.77 -6.28 -26.06
CA GLY A 246 -9.57 -6.30 -27.51
C GLY A 246 -10.28 -5.17 -28.27
N GLU A 247 -10.84 -4.19 -27.55
CA GLU A 247 -11.53 -3.03 -28.11
C GLU A 247 -10.53 -1.92 -28.49
N ILE A 248 -9.68 -2.21 -29.49
CA ILE A 248 -8.51 -1.38 -29.84
C ILE A 248 -8.88 0.04 -30.30
N GLU A 249 -10.00 0.21 -31.01
CA GLU A 249 -10.48 1.53 -31.43
C GLU A 249 -10.83 2.41 -30.23
N ILE A 250 -11.49 1.85 -29.21
CA ILE A 250 -11.87 2.57 -27.99
C ILE A 250 -10.62 2.84 -27.13
N ALA A 251 -9.72 1.86 -27.03
CA ALA A 251 -8.43 2.08 -26.36
C ALA A 251 -7.66 3.23 -27.02
N SER A 252 -7.60 3.27 -28.34
CA SER A 252 -6.91 4.33 -29.11
C SER A 252 -7.54 5.71 -28.89
N PHE A 253 -8.86 5.78 -28.68
CA PHE A 253 -9.55 7.02 -28.31
C PHE A 253 -9.04 7.57 -26.98
N TRP A 254 -8.95 6.74 -25.93
CA TRP A 254 -8.43 7.16 -24.63
C TRP A 254 -6.95 7.53 -24.68
N LEU A 255 -6.15 6.78 -25.44
CA LEU A 255 -4.76 7.10 -25.71
C LEU A 255 -4.62 8.48 -26.38
N GLY A 256 -5.47 8.78 -27.37
CA GLY A 256 -5.51 10.07 -28.06
C GLY A 256 -5.80 11.24 -27.11
N ILE A 257 -6.80 11.12 -26.23
CA ILE A 257 -7.09 12.15 -25.21
C ILE A 257 -5.86 12.40 -24.34
N GLY A 258 -5.16 11.35 -23.92
CA GLY A 258 -3.96 11.49 -23.12
C GLY A 258 -2.80 12.17 -23.87
N ARG A 259 -2.65 11.89 -25.18
CA ARG A 259 -1.64 12.55 -26.03
C ARG A 259 -1.87 14.05 -26.17
N ASP A 260 -3.14 14.48 -26.22
CA ASP A 260 -3.46 15.91 -26.20
C ASP A 260 -3.00 16.53 -24.87
N ARG A 261 -3.25 15.86 -23.74
CA ARG A 261 -2.85 16.33 -22.40
C ARG A 261 -1.34 16.42 -22.19
N ILE A 262 -0.56 15.43 -22.63
CA ILE A 262 0.91 15.52 -22.51
C ILE A 262 1.48 16.61 -23.42
N SER A 263 0.84 16.90 -24.56
CA SER A 263 1.27 18.01 -25.42
C SER A 263 1.07 19.38 -24.76
N GLU A 264 0.03 19.52 -23.93
CA GLU A 264 -0.23 20.72 -23.11
C GLU A 264 0.78 20.85 -21.95
N ASN A 265 1.24 19.72 -21.38
CA ASN A 265 2.21 19.69 -20.28
C ASN A 265 3.25 18.56 -20.44
N PRO A 266 4.31 18.78 -21.24
CA PRO A 266 5.29 17.73 -21.56
C PRO A 266 6.08 17.18 -20.36
N GLY A 267 6.16 17.94 -19.26
CA GLY A 267 6.86 17.54 -18.04
C GLY A 267 6.03 16.69 -17.08
N SER A 268 4.75 16.43 -17.40
CA SER A 268 3.89 15.62 -16.52
C SER A 268 4.28 14.15 -16.58
N LEU A 269 4.52 13.55 -15.41
CA LEU A 269 4.74 12.11 -15.27
C LEU A 269 3.45 11.31 -15.49
N ASP A 270 2.31 11.88 -15.10
CA ASP A 270 0.99 11.23 -15.14
C ASP A 270 0.54 10.82 -16.54
N TRP A 271 1.01 11.52 -17.57
CA TRP A 271 0.63 11.26 -18.97
C TRP A 271 1.69 10.49 -19.76
N GLN A 272 2.79 10.07 -19.15
CA GLN A 272 3.92 9.44 -19.86
C GLN A 272 3.53 8.14 -20.55
N TRP A 273 2.52 7.42 -20.03
CA TRP A 273 1.98 6.21 -20.66
C TRP A 273 1.47 6.42 -22.09
N THR A 274 1.18 7.67 -22.47
CA THR A 274 0.62 8.03 -23.79
C THR A 274 1.67 8.11 -24.90
N ILE A 275 2.96 8.15 -24.53
CA ILE A 275 4.11 8.13 -25.44
C ILE A 275 4.26 6.76 -26.09
N LEU A 276 3.79 5.72 -25.41
CA LEU A 276 3.82 4.36 -25.89
C LEU A 276 2.74 4.16 -26.96
N GLU A 277 3.01 3.23 -27.87
CA GLU A 277 2.01 2.78 -28.84
C GLU A 277 1.02 1.81 -28.21
N ALA A 278 -0.17 1.71 -28.81
CA ALA A 278 -1.28 0.91 -28.26
C ALA A 278 -0.94 -0.59 -28.15
N ASP A 279 -0.03 -1.10 -28.98
CA ASP A 279 0.43 -2.49 -28.99
C ASP A 279 1.69 -2.73 -28.13
N SER A 280 2.18 -1.70 -27.41
CA SER A 280 3.33 -1.81 -26.50
C SER A 280 3.15 -2.96 -25.52
N LEU A 281 4.25 -3.69 -25.26
CA LEU A 281 4.29 -4.80 -24.29
C LEU A 281 4.35 -4.33 -22.83
N LEU A 282 4.42 -3.02 -22.61
CA LEU A 282 4.50 -2.36 -21.31
C LEU A 282 3.64 -1.10 -21.29
N THR A 283 3.33 -0.61 -20.09
CA THR A 283 2.77 0.73 -19.85
C THR A 283 3.61 1.43 -18.79
N TYR A 284 3.54 2.76 -18.76
CA TYR A 284 4.19 3.55 -17.73
C TYR A 284 3.20 3.93 -16.62
N VAL A 285 3.63 3.87 -15.37
CA VAL A 285 2.84 4.36 -14.23
C VAL A 285 3.75 5.24 -13.37
N PRO A 286 3.32 6.45 -12.97
CA PRO A 286 4.07 7.27 -12.02
C PRO A 286 4.30 6.51 -10.72
N PHE A 287 5.50 6.67 -10.15
CA PHE A 287 5.87 6.06 -8.90
C PHE A 287 6.79 6.99 -8.12
N GLU A 288 6.57 7.09 -6.81
CA GLU A 288 7.36 7.92 -5.89
C GLU A 288 7.72 9.31 -6.43
N ASN A 289 6.73 10.16 -6.73
CA ASN A 289 6.78 11.57 -7.16
C ASN A 289 7.68 11.96 -8.36
N ASN A 290 8.71 11.18 -8.70
CA ASN A 290 9.82 11.53 -9.57
C ASN A 290 10.23 10.38 -10.50
N LEU A 291 9.66 9.17 -10.35
CA LEU A 291 9.95 8.04 -11.20
C LEU A 291 8.75 7.63 -12.05
N ILE A 292 9.07 6.94 -13.13
CA ILE A 292 8.11 6.23 -13.96
C ILE A 292 8.47 4.75 -13.86
N LEU A 293 7.52 3.89 -13.48
CA LEU A 293 7.70 2.44 -13.60
C LEU A 293 7.15 1.96 -14.94
N ALA A 294 7.95 1.17 -15.65
CA ALA A 294 7.44 0.31 -16.71
C ALA A 294 6.83 -0.94 -16.08
N VAL A 295 5.57 -1.20 -16.37
CA VAL A 295 4.82 -2.34 -15.84
C VAL A 295 4.04 -3.04 -16.95
N GLU A 296 3.49 -4.21 -16.64
CA GLU A 296 2.67 -4.94 -17.60
C GLU A 296 1.39 -4.14 -17.96
N PRO A 297 0.96 -4.08 -19.22
CA PRO A 297 -0.15 -3.21 -19.63
C PRO A 297 -1.50 -3.93 -19.47
N ASN A 298 -1.73 -4.54 -18.30
CA ASN A 298 -2.93 -5.33 -18.03
C ASN A 298 -3.27 -5.43 -16.54
N PHE A 299 -4.55 -5.70 -16.24
CA PHE A 299 -5.03 -5.92 -14.87
C PHE A 299 -4.86 -7.36 -14.35
N ARG A 300 -4.08 -8.23 -15.01
CA ARG A 300 -3.64 -9.50 -14.42
C ARG A 300 -2.43 -9.30 -13.52
N SER A 301 -1.57 -8.34 -13.85
CA SER A 301 -0.52 -7.85 -12.97
C SER A 301 -1.16 -7.12 -11.78
N ILE A 302 -0.87 -7.60 -10.57
CA ILE A 302 -1.34 -6.91 -9.37
C ILE A 302 -0.59 -5.60 -9.18
N VAL A 303 0.69 -5.53 -9.57
CA VAL A 303 1.46 -4.28 -9.52
C VAL A 303 0.81 -3.17 -10.33
N THR A 304 0.45 -3.44 -11.58
CA THR A 304 -0.21 -2.45 -12.44
C THR A 304 -1.53 -1.97 -11.84
N SER A 305 -2.30 -2.91 -11.30
CA SER A 305 -3.62 -2.64 -10.74
C SER A 305 -3.55 -1.81 -9.46
N VAL A 306 -2.66 -2.19 -8.54
CA VAL A 306 -2.42 -1.48 -7.27
C VAL A 306 -1.91 -0.08 -7.55
N LEU A 307 -0.87 0.08 -8.37
CA LEU A 307 -0.28 1.41 -8.60
C LEU A 307 -1.27 2.38 -9.25
N LEU A 308 -2.12 1.91 -10.18
CA LEU A 308 -3.16 2.76 -10.76
C LEU A 308 -4.30 3.10 -9.79
N ALA A 309 -4.67 2.15 -8.92
CA ALA A 309 -5.78 2.33 -7.98
C ALA A 309 -5.38 3.13 -6.74
N GLU A 310 -4.20 2.87 -6.17
CA GLU A 310 -3.69 3.39 -4.90
C GLU A 310 -2.65 4.51 -5.06
N GLY A 311 -2.01 4.60 -6.23
CA GLY A 311 -0.87 5.50 -6.46
C GLY A 311 0.43 5.05 -5.77
N ASP A 312 0.41 4.03 -4.91
CA ASP A 312 1.59 3.52 -4.22
C ASP A 312 1.42 2.04 -3.84
N TRP A 313 2.49 1.40 -3.37
CA TRP A 313 2.46 0.02 -2.90
C TRP A 313 1.78 -0.12 -1.55
N PHE A 314 0.99 -1.18 -1.38
CA PHE A 314 0.09 -1.36 -0.23
C PHE A 314 0.75 -2.07 0.97
N GLU A 315 1.92 -2.69 0.79
CA GLU A 315 2.58 -3.44 1.86
C GLU A 315 3.07 -2.51 2.98
N LYS A 316 2.85 -2.94 4.22
CA LYS A 316 3.10 -2.13 5.41
C LYS A 316 4.59 -1.85 5.60
N GLU A 317 5.42 -2.83 5.24
CA GLU A 317 6.87 -2.79 5.39
C GLU A 317 7.53 -1.80 4.42
N MET A 318 6.81 -1.27 3.42
CA MET A 318 7.33 -0.26 2.50
C MET A 318 7.72 1.05 3.22
N GLU A 319 7.00 1.42 4.28
CA GLU A 319 7.38 2.57 5.13
C GLU A 319 8.70 2.29 5.86
N PHE A 320 8.87 1.09 6.43
CA PHE A 320 10.13 0.67 7.03
C PHE A 320 11.28 0.67 6.02
N TRP A 321 11.06 0.05 4.85
CA TRP A 321 12.01 -0.02 3.74
C TRP A 321 12.55 1.36 3.35
N ARG A 322 11.65 2.31 3.09
CA ARG A 322 11.98 3.69 2.70
C ARG A 322 12.71 4.48 3.79
N ASN A 323 12.40 4.20 5.06
CA ASN A 323 12.99 4.89 6.20
C ASN A 323 14.35 4.29 6.58
N TRP A 324 14.56 2.99 6.38
CA TRP A 324 15.80 2.31 6.72
C TRP A 324 16.90 2.55 5.69
N ILE A 325 16.56 2.49 4.40
CA ILE A 325 17.54 2.67 3.32
C ILE A 325 18.05 4.11 3.28
N LYS A 326 19.37 4.26 3.26
CA LYS A 326 20.07 5.55 3.25
C LYS A 326 20.89 5.75 1.97
N PRO A 327 21.24 6.99 1.62
CA PRO A 327 22.16 7.27 0.52
C PRO A 327 23.47 6.49 0.63
N GLY A 328 23.98 6.00 -0.51
CA GLY A 328 25.23 5.24 -0.60
C GLY A 328 25.14 3.76 -0.21
N MET A 329 23.99 3.28 0.28
CA MET A 329 23.83 1.87 0.65
C MET A 329 23.80 0.95 -0.57
N THR A 330 24.16 -0.32 -0.34
CA THR A 330 23.95 -1.41 -1.30
C THR A 330 22.78 -2.29 -0.88
N VAL A 331 21.81 -2.46 -1.78
CA VAL A 331 20.59 -3.24 -1.57
C VAL A 331 20.53 -4.38 -2.59
N ILE A 332 20.13 -5.58 -2.15
CA ILE A 332 19.81 -6.69 -3.02
C ILE A 332 18.30 -6.97 -2.90
N ASP A 333 17.60 -6.96 -4.03
CA ASP A 333 16.18 -7.27 -4.13
C ASP A 333 16.00 -8.59 -4.89
N VAL A 334 15.74 -9.68 -4.16
CA VAL A 334 15.46 -11.00 -4.74
C VAL A 334 13.97 -11.18 -4.96
N GLY A 335 13.62 -11.55 -6.19
CA GLY A 335 12.23 -11.51 -6.66
C GLY A 335 11.80 -10.07 -6.88
N ALA A 336 12.61 -9.33 -7.65
CA ALA A 336 12.38 -7.92 -7.88
C ALA A 336 11.07 -7.63 -8.65
N ASN A 337 10.51 -8.63 -9.36
CA ASN A 337 9.34 -8.50 -10.21
C ASN A 337 9.52 -7.29 -11.15
N VAL A 338 8.54 -6.39 -11.29
CA VAL A 338 8.65 -5.16 -12.07
C VAL A 338 9.33 -4.01 -11.31
N GLY A 339 9.79 -4.24 -10.08
CA GLY A 339 10.76 -3.39 -9.39
C GLY A 339 10.21 -2.41 -8.36
N VAL A 340 9.04 -2.65 -7.76
CA VAL A 340 8.47 -1.74 -6.75
C VAL A 340 9.46 -1.47 -5.60
N TYR A 341 10.01 -2.53 -5.00
CA TYR A 341 11.04 -2.42 -3.96
C TYR A 341 12.38 -1.92 -4.51
N THR A 342 12.84 -2.48 -5.63
CA THR A 342 14.06 -2.08 -6.35
C THR A 342 14.14 -0.57 -6.58
N PHE A 343 13.10 0.03 -7.17
CA PHE A 343 13.13 1.44 -7.55
C PHE A 343 12.83 2.36 -6.37
N SER A 344 12.05 1.92 -5.39
CA SER A 344 11.96 2.62 -4.09
C SER A 344 13.34 2.72 -3.42
N ALA A 345 14.11 1.62 -3.40
CA ALA A 345 15.50 1.64 -2.92
C ALA A 345 16.39 2.52 -3.79
N ALA A 346 16.25 2.47 -5.12
CA ALA A 346 17.06 3.26 -6.05
C ALA A 346 16.97 4.77 -5.76
N VAL A 347 15.77 5.29 -5.45
CA VAL A 347 15.57 6.70 -5.04
C VAL A 347 16.34 7.01 -3.76
N LYS A 348 16.31 6.11 -2.77
CA LYS A 348 16.93 6.34 -1.45
C LYS A 348 18.44 6.21 -1.46
N VAL A 349 18.99 5.21 -2.14
CA VAL A 349 20.45 4.99 -2.19
C VAL A 349 21.16 6.03 -3.06
N GLY A 350 20.50 6.53 -4.10
CA GLY A 350 21.07 7.48 -5.05
C GLY A 350 22.27 6.95 -5.83
N SER A 351 22.88 7.82 -6.64
CA SER A 351 23.98 7.45 -7.56
C SER A 351 25.27 6.99 -6.91
N GLU A 352 25.42 7.21 -5.59
CA GLU A 352 26.58 6.75 -4.81
C GLU A 352 26.36 5.34 -4.22
N GLY A 353 25.13 4.82 -4.28
CA GLY A 353 24.77 3.48 -3.83
C GLY A 353 24.69 2.47 -4.97
N CYS A 354 24.08 1.32 -4.67
CA CYS A 354 23.90 0.23 -5.62
C CYS A 354 22.64 -0.57 -5.29
N VAL A 355 21.84 -0.91 -6.30
CA VAL A 355 20.73 -1.86 -6.16
C VAL A 355 20.93 -3.03 -7.12
N LEU A 356 21.02 -4.25 -6.60
CA LEU A 356 21.01 -5.47 -7.41
C LEU A 356 19.59 -6.04 -7.45
N ALA A 357 18.91 -5.90 -8.59
CA ALA A 357 17.56 -6.43 -8.79
C ALA A 357 17.65 -7.83 -9.42
N VAL A 358 17.34 -8.87 -8.65
CA VAL A 358 17.40 -10.27 -9.09
C VAL A 358 16.01 -10.75 -9.47
N GLU A 359 15.82 -11.08 -10.74
CA GLU A 359 14.52 -11.45 -11.29
C GLU A 359 14.68 -12.52 -12.38
N PRO A 360 14.03 -13.70 -12.25
CA PRO A 360 14.12 -14.76 -13.25
C PRO A 360 13.18 -14.59 -14.46
N PHE A 361 11.99 -13.98 -14.31
CA PHE A 361 11.00 -13.92 -15.38
C PHE A 361 11.36 -12.86 -16.42
N SER A 362 11.53 -13.26 -17.68
CA SER A 362 11.93 -12.35 -18.75
C SER A 362 10.99 -11.16 -18.96
N GLY A 363 9.69 -11.32 -18.68
CA GLY A 363 8.71 -10.22 -18.72
C GLY A 363 9.01 -9.12 -17.73
N CYS A 364 9.26 -9.49 -16.47
CA CYS A 364 9.64 -8.59 -15.40
C CYS A 364 11.03 -7.98 -15.64
N VAL A 365 12.01 -8.78 -16.10
CA VAL A 365 13.34 -8.26 -16.48
C VAL A 365 13.24 -7.14 -17.53
N ARG A 366 12.38 -7.28 -18.55
CA ARG A 366 12.16 -6.21 -19.54
C ARG A 366 11.61 -4.94 -18.90
N CYS A 367 10.66 -5.07 -17.97
CA CYS A 367 10.09 -3.95 -17.23
C CYS A 367 11.14 -3.24 -16.36
N LEU A 368 11.97 -4.00 -15.64
CA LEU A 368 13.08 -3.47 -14.83
C LEU A 368 14.08 -2.70 -15.70
N GLN A 369 14.51 -3.29 -16.82
CA GLN A 369 15.47 -2.67 -17.74
C GLN A 369 14.90 -1.38 -18.35
N GLU A 370 13.64 -1.40 -18.76
CA GLU A 370 12.98 -0.21 -19.31
C GLU A 370 12.85 0.89 -18.26
N THR A 371 12.50 0.54 -17.03
CA THR A 371 12.43 1.49 -15.92
C THR A 371 13.81 2.12 -15.63
N CYS A 372 14.88 1.32 -15.64
CA CYS A 372 16.24 1.86 -15.51
C CYS A 372 16.56 2.84 -16.64
N ARG A 373 16.17 2.51 -17.88
CA ARG A 373 16.44 3.32 -19.07
C ARG A 373 15.72 4.66 -19.04
N ILE A 374 14.42 4.68 -18.74
CA ILE A 374 13.60 5.92 -18.80
C ILE A 374 13.92 6.88 -17.65
N ASN A 375 14.39 6.37 -16.51
CA ASN A 375 14.76 7.18 -15.34
C ASN A 375 16.28 7.40 -15.21
N GLU A 376 17.08 6.89 -16.16
CA GLU A 376 18.56 7.00 -16.16
C GLU A 376 19.25 6.46 -14.88
N LEU A 377 18.70 5.38 -14.30
CA LEU A 377 19.14 4.81 -13.02
C LEU A 377 20.35 3.88 -13.19
N ASN A 378 21.53 4.46 -13.43
CA ASN A 378 22.76 3.70 -13.70
C ASN A 378 23.30 2.90 -12.49
N TRP A 379 22.80 3.17 -11.28
CA TRP A 379 23.17 2.44 -10.05
C TRP A 379 22.27 1.23 -9.77
N VAL A 380 21.28 0.96 -10.62
CA VAL A 380 20.46 -0.25 -10.55
C VAL A 380 20.99 -1.27 -11.56
N LYS A 381 21.32 -2.46 -11.09
CA LYS A 381 21.81 -3.58 -11.93
C LYS A 381 20.77 -4.68 -11.99
N VAL A 382 20.17 -4.88 -13.16
CA VAL A 382 19.20 -5.95 -13.39
C VAL A 382 19.94 -7.27 -13.64
N CYS A 383 19.72 -8.24 -12.76
CA CYS A 383 20.38 -9.53 -12.73
C CYS A 383 19.36 -10.62 -13.13
N ALA A 384 19.27 -10.89 -14.44
CA ALA A 384 18.36 -11.88 -14.98
C ALA A 384 18.73 -13.30 -14.54
N GLY A 385 17.86 -13.91 -13.74
CA GLY A 385 18.03 -15.25 -13.17
C GLY A 385 17.53 -15.32 -11.73
N ALA A 386 17.47 -16.53 -11.20
CA ALA A 386 17.03 -16.78 -9.83
C ALA A 386 18.21 -16.92 -8.87
N ALA A 387 18.09 -16.31 -7.69
CA ALA A 387 18.99 -16.61 -6.59
C ALA A 387 18.67 -18.00 -6.01
N SER A 388 19.69 -18.80 -5.74
CA SER A 388 19.54 -20.17 -5.19
C SER A 388 20.79 -20.57 -4.39
N ASP A 389 20.74 -21.77 -3.83
CA ASP A 389 21.85 -22.48 -3.20
C ASP A 389 22.94 -22.99 -4.16
N ARG A 390 22.74 -22.85 -5.48
CA ARG A 390 23.66 -23.33 -6.51
C ARG A 390 23.61 -22.52 -7.81
N ASN A 391 24.70 -22.59 -8.56
CA ASN A 391 24.77 -22.13 -9.95
C ASN A 391 24.23 -23.21 -10.91
N GLY A 392 23.50 -22.82 -11.96
CA GLY A 392 22.98 -23.75 -12.96
C GLY A 392 21.78 -23.20 -13.72
N THR A 393 20.87 -24.09 -14.12
CA THR A 393 19.56 -23.75 -14.70
C THR A 393 18.43 -24.41 -13.92
N ALA A 394 17.25 -23.79 -13.94
CA ALA A 394 16.01 -24.34 -13.39
C ALA A 394 14.84 -23.97 -14.29
N ARG A 395 13.65 -24.50 -14.00
CA ARG A 395 12.41 -24.09 -14.65
C ARG A 395 11.64 -23.16 -13.73
N LEU A 396 11.21 -22.03 -14.25
CA LEU A 396 10.27 -21.12 -13.62
C LEU A 396 8.86 -21.46 -14.09
N SER A 397 7.97 -21.82 -13.17
CA SER A 397 6.54 -22.04 -13.43
C SER A 397 5.85 -20.70 -13.64
N LEU A 398 5.20 -20.53 -14.80
CA LEU A 398 4.51 -19.30 -15.14
C LEU A 398 3.03 -19.39 -14.74
N GLN A 399 2.63 -18.53 -13.82
CA GLN A 399 1.25 -18.38 -13.37
C GLN A 399 0.54 -17.25 -14.13
N ALA A 400 -0.76 -17.08 -13.86
CA ALA A 400 -1.55 -16.00 -14.46
C ALA A 400 -1.08 -14.59 -14.05
N ALA A 401 -0.41 -14.47 -12.90
CA ALA A 401 0.18 -13.27 -12.34
C ALA A 401 1.67 -13.55 -12.09
N SER A 402 2.55 -12.64 -12.48
CA SER A 402 4.01 -12.84 -12.44
C SER A 402 4.54 -12.92 -11.01
N GLU A 403 3.82 -12.32 -10.08
CA GLU A 403 4.07 -12.33 -8.65
C GLU A 403 3.99 -13.76 -8.08
N LEU A 404 3.21 -14.67 -8.70
CA LEU A 404 3.03 -16.05 -8.22
C LEU A 404 3.96 -17.07 -8.90
N ASN A 405 4.94 -16.61 -9.69
CA ASN A 405 5.82 -17.51 -10.42
C ASN A 405 6.79 -18.20 -9.46
N GLU A 406 6.83 -19.53 -9.48
CA GLU A 406 7.66 -20.33 -8.56
C GLU A 406 8.72 -21.14 -9.31
N LEU A 407 9.88 -21.35 -8.69
CA LEU A 407 10.89 -22.27 -9.21
C LEU A 407 10.47 -23.72 -8.99
N VAL A 408 10.57 -24.52 -10.06
CA VAL A 408 10.34 -25.97 -10.01
C VAL A 408 11.57 -26.75 -10.47
N ALA A 409 11.76 -27.94 -9.90
CA ALA A 409 12.82 -28.85 -10.34
C ALA A 409 12.61 -29.22 -11.82
N SER A 410 13.70 -29.35 -12.58
CA SER A 410 13.70 -29.76 -14.00
C SER A 410 12.96 -31.08 -14.24
N ASP A 411 12.91 -31.93 -13.22
CA ASP A 411 12.42 -33.31 -13.26
C ASP A 411 10.98 -33.43 -12.70
N ALA A 412 10.35 -32.31 -12.31
CA ALA A 412 8.97 -32.33 -11.83
C ALA A 412 8.01 -32.68 -12.99
N GLU A 413 7.34 -33.83 -12.88
CA GLU A 413 6.29 -34.26 -13.80
C GLU A 413 5.02 -33.39 -13.61
N GLY A 414 4.99 -32.21 -14.25
CA GLY A 414 3.88 -31.26 -14.12
C GLY A 414 3.69 -30.35 -15.34
N SER A 415 2.66 -30.66 -16.14
CA SER A 415 2.13 -29.91 -17.29
C SER A 415 3.09 -29.62 -18.46
N THR A 416 2.97 -30.41 -19.52
CA THR A 416 3.67 -30.26 -20.81
C THR A 416 3.05 -29.20 -21.73
N GLN A 417 2.32 -28.23 -21.18
CA GLN A 417 1.67 -27.17 -21.97
C GLN A 417 2.75 -26.15 -22.43
N PRO A 418 2.86 -25.85 -23.74
CA PRO A 418 3.75 -24.81 -24.23
C PRO A 418 3.43 -23.46 -23.57
N GLY A 419 4.44 -22.80 -23.00
CA GLY A 419 4.28 -21.52 -22.30
C GLY A 419 3.97 -21.60 -20.80
N ALA A 420 3.91 -22.80 -20.22
CA ALA A 420 3.74 -22.98 -18.76
C ALA A 420 5.04 -22.78 -17.95
N PHE A 421 6.20 -22.79 -18.62
CA PHE A 421 7.51 -22.65 -17.96
C PHE A 421 8.50 -21.84 -18.79
N GLU A 422 9.42 -21.16 -18.11
CA GLU A 422 10.63 -20.54 -18.68
C GLU A 422 11.88 -21.22 -18.10
N GLU A 423 12.88 -21.52 -18.93
CA GLU A 423 14.19 -21.97 -18.43
C GLU A 423 14.99 -20.75 -18.02
N VAL A 424 15.46 -20.74 -16.77
CA VAL A 424 16.14 -19.58 -16.17
C VAL A 424 17.47 -20.01 -15.57
N ASN A 425 18.43 -19.08 -15.59
CA ASN A 425 19.70 -19.28 -14.90
C ASN A 425 19.48 -19.18 -13.38
N CYS A 426 20.22 -19.98 -12.63
CA CYS A 426 20.31 -19.90 -11.18
C CYS A 426 21.73 -19.54 -10.76
N PHE A 427 21.86 -18.76 -9.70
CA PHE A 427 23.16 -18.44 -9.09
C PHE A 427 23.08 -18.23 -7.59
N CYS A 428 24.20 -18.44 -6.89
CA CYS A 428 24.35 -18.05 -5.49
C CYS A 428 24.48 -16.52 -5.39
N LEU A 429 23.87 -15.90 -4.36
CA LEU A 429 24.05 -14.47 -4.13
C LEU A 429 25.51 -14.12 -3.85
N ASP A 430 26.25 -14.99 -3.14
CA ASP A 430 27.69 -14.81 -2.91
C ASP A 430 28.48 -14.71 -4.22
N SER A 431 28.13 -15.51 -5.24
CA SER A 431 28.74 -15.43 -6.57
C SER A 431 28.33 -14.16 -7.32
N LEU A 432 27.10 -13.68 -7.11
CA LEU A 432 26.62 -12.44 -7.71
C LEU A 432 27.39 -11.23 -7.16
N VAL A 433 27.52 -11.09 -5.83
CA VAL A 433 28.25 -9.95 -5.25
C VAL A 433 29.72 -9.93 -5.64
N GLU A 434 30.36 -11.10 -5.76
CA GLU A 434 31.72 -11.20 -6.28
C GLU A 434 31.81 -10.72 -7.74
N ARG A 435 30.93 -11.22 -8.62
CA ARG A 435 30.88 -10.82 -10.04
C ARG A 435 30.67 -9.32 -10.21
N GLU A 436 29.80 -8.73 -9.39
CA GLU A 436 29.45 -7.32 -9.46
C GLU A 436 30.42 -6.40 -8.71
N ASN A 437 31.48 -6.96 -8.11
CA ASN A 437 32.48 -6.26 -7.28
C ASN A 437 31.85 -5.48 -6.11
N VAL A 438 30.83 -6.07 -5.48
CA VAL A 438 30.15 -5.50 -4.32
C VAL A 438 30.91 -5.88 -3.05
N ASN A 439 31.34 -4.86 -2.31
CA ASN A 439 32.18 -5.02 -1.11
C ASN A 439 31.40 -4.87 0.20
N GLN A 440 30.11 -4.54 0.13
CA GLN A 440 29.19 -4.44 1.27
C GLN A 440 27.77 -4.68 0.79
N VAL A 441 26.95 -5.36 1.59
CA VAL A 441 25.49 -5.40 1.43
C VAL A 441 24.89 -4.84 2.71
N ASN A 442 24.01 -3.84 2.59
CA ASN A 442 23.36 -3.21 3.74
C ASN A 442 21.95 -3.74 3.96
N PHE A 443 21.28 -4.16 2.88
CA PHE A 443 19.92 -4.67 2.95
C PHE A 443 19.71 -5.78 1.93
N LEU A 444 19.03 -6.85 2.34
CA LEU A 444 18.62 -7.97 1.49
C LEU A 444 17.10 -8.20 1.59
N LYS A 445 16.37 -7.98 0.49
CA LYS A 445 14.96 -8.40 0.36
C LYS A 445 14.90 -9.77 -0.29
N ILE A 446 14.08 -10.68 0.25
CA ILE A 446 13.89 -12.03 -0.27
C ILE A 446 12.41 -12.36 -0.39
N ASP A 447 11.95 -12.52 -1.61
CA ASP A 447 10.57 -12.85 -1.94
C ASP A 447 10.64 -13.76 -3.16
N ALA A 448 10.80 -15.05 -2.91
CA ALA A 448 11.17 -16.01 -3.92
C ALA A 448 10.11 -17.11 -4.06
N GLU A 449 8.87 -16.81 -3.66
CA GLU A 449 7.69 -17.67 -3.73
C GLU A 449 7.98 -19.10 -3.23
N GLY A 450 8.63 -19.18 -2.07
CA GLY A 450 8.89 -20.44 -1.35
C GLY A 450 10.30 -20.98 -1.53
N HIS A 451 11.19 -20.21 -2.15
CA HIS A 451 12.60 -20.54 -2.37
C HIS A 451 13.54 -19.73 -1.45
N GLU A 452 13.00 -19.07 -0.42
CA GLU A 452 13.75 -18.15 0.47
C GLU A 452 14.90 -18.87 1.18
N MET A 453 14.67 -20.12 1.63
CA MET A 453 15.68 -20.91 2.34
C MET A 453 16.91 -21.18 1.46
N GLN A 454 16.69 -21.52 0.18
CA GLN A 454 17.75 -21.82 -0.77
C GLN A 454 18.53 -20.54 -1.13
N VAL A 455 17.84 -19.40 -1.27
CA VAL A 455 18.49 -18.09 -1.40
C VAL A 455 19.44 -17.85 -0.22
N LEU A 456 18.96 -18.05 1.02
CA LEU A 456 19.77 -17.87 2.23
C LEU A 456 20.96 -18.85 2.30
N GLN A 457 20.78 -20.10 1.88
CA GLN A 457 21.85 -21.09 1.81
C GLN A 457 22.94 -20.70 0.79
N GLY A 458 22.57 -20.03 -0.30
CA GLY A 458 23.49 -19.45 -1.30
C GLY A 458 24.09 -18.09 -0.92
N SER A 459 23.87 -17.62 0.31
CA SER A 459 24.25 -16.28 0.79
C SER A 459 25.13 -16.32 2.04
N SER A 460 25.87 -17.42 2.25
CA SER A 460 26.60 -17.66 3.49
C SER A 460 27.64 -16.56 3.78
N ARG A 461 28.37 -16.11 2.76
CA ARG A 461 29.35 -15.02 2.89
C ARG A 461 28.66 -13.71 3.22
N ILE A 462 27.60 -13.35 2.49
CA ILE A 462 26.81 -12.13 2.76
C ILE A 462 26.32 -12.11 4.21
N LEU A 463 25.73 -13.20 4.69
CA LEU A 463 25.17 -13.28 6.04
C LEU A 463 26.23 -13.20 7.14
N ASN A 464 27.44 -13.72 6.90
CA ASN A 464 28.51 -13.78 7.90
C ASN A 464 29.43 -12.54 7.87
N GLU A 465 29.75 -12.01 6.69
CA GLU A 465 30.69 -10.89 6.53
C GLU A 465 29.99 -9.54 6.58
N PHE A 466 28.82 -9.41 5.95
CA PHE A 466 28.12 -8.13 5.82
C PHE A 466 26.97 -7.97 6.82
N ALA A 467 26.37 -9.09 7.23
CA ALA A 467 25.27 -9.15 8.18
C ALA A 467 24.15 -8.11 7.91
N PRO A 468 23.60 -8.06 6.68
CA PRO A 468 22.66 -7.00 6.28
C PRO A 468 21.33 -7.09 7.03
N ALA A 469 20.59 -5.98 7.12
CA ALA A 469 19.17 -6.06 7.45
C ALA A 469 18.43 -6.89 6.38
N ILE A 470 17.47 -7.73 6.79
CA ILE A 470 16.74 -8.62 5.89
C ILE A 470 15.24 -8.36 5.99
N LEU A 471 14.56 -8.28 4.85
CA LEU A 471 13.11 -8.35 4.73
C LEU A 471 12.79 -9.60 3.91
N TYR A 472 12.03 -10.55 4.45
CA TYR A 472 11.68 -11.76 3.70
C TYR A 472 10.19 -12.05 3.73
N GLU A 473 9.71 -12.67 2.64
CA GLU A 473 8.36 -13.20 2.54
C GLU A 473 8.24 -14.46 3.44
N ASN A 474 7.36 -14.37 4.43
CA ASN A 474 7.08 -15.43 5.38
C ASN A 474 5.92 -16.32 4.94
N ILE A 475 5.02 -15.88 4.06
CA ILE A 475 3.93 -16.71 3.54
C ILE A 475 4.10 -16.86 2.03
N ALA A 476 4.77 -17.93 1.63
CA ALA A 476 4.89 -18.32 0.23
C ALA A 476 3.79 -19.34 -0.16
N GLY A 477 2.91 -18.94 -1.07
CA GLY A 477 1.82 -19.78 -1.58
C GLY A 477 0.91 -20.38 -0.48
N SER A 478 0.58 -21.67 -0.60
CA SER A 478 -0.35 -22.35 0.33
C SER A 478 0.32 -22.98 1.57
N LYS A 479 1.61 -22.72 1.81
CA LYS A 479 2.43 -23.47 2.77
C LYS A 479 2.42 -22.92 4.21
N GLY A 480 1.75 -21.79 4.44
CA GLY A 480 1.73 -21.13 5.75
C GLY A 480 3.06 -20.41 6.05
N SER A 481 3.30 -20.10 7.33
CA SER A 481 4.48 -19.32 7.76
C SER A 481 5.80 -20.10 7.58
N ASN A 482 6.86 -19.41 7.14
CA ASN A 482 8.16 -19.98 6.82
C ASN A 482 9.05 -20.15 8.08
N LEU A 483 8.64 -21.05 8.98
CA LEU A 483 9.33 -21.32 10.25
C LEU A 483 10.80 -21.73 10.05
N ALA A 484 11.11 -22.44 8.95
CA ALA A 484 12.46 -22.86 8.66
C ALA A 484 13.41 -21.67 8.42
N VAL A 485 12.94 -20.64 7.70
CA VAL A 485 13.71 -19.40 7.49
C VAL A 485 13.89 -18.65 8.80
N ALA A 486 12.83 -18.55 9.61
CA ALA A 486 12.89 -17.92 10.93
C ALA A 486 13.94 -18.59 11.83
N ASP A 487 13.93 -19.91 11.92
CA ASP A 487 14.90 -20.71 12.70
C ASP A 487 16.33 -20.53 12.18
N PHE A 488 16.51 -20.58 10.85
CA PHE A 488 17.81 -20.41 10.22
C PHE A 488 18.41 -19.03 10.52
N LEU A 489 17.66 -17.94 10.32
CA LEU A 489 18.14 -16.59 10.60
C LEU A 489 18.42 -16.38 12.09
N THR A 490 17.57 -16.90 12.97
CA THR A 490 17.79 -16.86 14.42
C THR A 490 19.09 -17.59 14.80
N SER A 491 19.35 -18.77 14.22
CA SER A 491 20.60 -19.51 14.42
C SER A 491 21.85 -18.76 13.96
N ARG A 492 21.69 -17.76 13.08
CA ARG A 492 22.75 -16.89 12.56
C ARG A 492 22.86 -15.55 13.29
N GLY A 493 22.18 -15.38 14.42
CA GLY A 493 22.30 -14.18 15.26
C GLY A 493 21.39 -13.02 14.85
N TYR A 494 20.36 -13.28 14.05
CA TYR A 494 19.31 -12.31 13.75
C TYR A 494 18.18 -12.36 14.78
N LYS A 495 17.58 -11.20 15.06
CA LYS A 495 16.29 -11.11 15.75
C LYS A 495 15.20 -10.76 14.74
N LEU A 496 14.03 -11.34 14.94
CA LEU A 496 12.90 -11.21 14.03
C LEU A 496 11.88 -10.19 14.55
N PHE A 497 11.31 -9.43 13.64
CA PHE A 497 10.37 -8.36 13.92
C PHE A 497 9.25 -8.33 12.87
N ARG A 498 8.04 -7.98 13.32
CA ARG A 498 6.97 -7.49 12.45
C ARG A 498 6.95 -5.96 12.51
N TYR A 499 6.52 -5.32 11.43
CA TYR A 499 6.41 -3.87 11.40
C TYR A 499 4.99 -3.41 11.75
N GLN A 500 4.91 -2.36 12.57
CA GLN A 500 3.67 -1.65 12.85
C GLN A 500 3.71 -0.28 12.15
N PRO A 501 3.01 -0.13 11.00
CA PRO A 501 2.97 1.13 10.27
C PRO A 501 2.27 2.22 11.09
N TYR A 502 2.47 3.49 10.71
CA TYR A 502 2.01 4.69 11.42
C TYR A 502 2.68 4.91 12.79
N LEU A 503 2.76 3.88 13.63
CA LEU A 503 3.56 3.93 14.86
C LEU A 503 5.06 3.86 14.56
N GLN A 504 5.45 3.33 13.39
CA GLN A 504 6.83 3.15 12.96
C GLN A 504 7.64 2.29 13.92
N GLN A 505 7.03 1.22 14.42
CA GLN A 505 7.63 0.35 15.44
C GLN A 505 7.93 -1.04 14.89
N LEU A 506 9.07 -1.58 15.33
CA LEU A 506 9.41 -2.98 15.16
C LEU A 506 8.93 -3.74 16.40
N ILE A 507 8.04 -4.70 16.20
CA ILE A 507 7.51 -5.54 17.28
C ILE A 507 8.22 -6.89 17.21
N PRO A 508 8.94 -7.30 18.28
CA PRO A 508 9.65 -8.57 18.29
C PRO A 508 8.71 -9.75 18.04
N VAL A 509 9.17 -10.70 17.24
CA VAL A 509 8.54 -12.00 17.03
C VAL A 509 9.18 -12.99 18.01
N ASN A 510 8.41 -13.44 19.00
CA ASN A 510 8.93 -14.30 20.08
C ASN A 510 8.43 -15.74 20.01
N SER A 511 7.39 -16.01 19.22
CA SER A 511 6.84 -17.35 19.04
C SER A 511 6.38 -17.62 17.60
N ALA A 512 6.06 -18.87 17.30
CA ALA A 512 5.53 -19.26 15.99
C ALA A 512 4.14 -18.65 15.71
N GLU A 513 3.35 -18.39 16.76
CA GLU A 513 2.06 -17.71 16.65
C GLU A 513 2.22 -16.26 16.14
N ASP A 514 3.30 -15.57 16.52
CA ASP A 514 3.59 -14.21 16.04
C ASP A 514 3.88 -14.16 14.53
N LEU A 515 4.34 -15.27 13.94
CA LEU A 515 4.59 -15.42 12.50
C LEU A 515 3.32 -15.76 11.72
N GLN A 516 2.25 -16.19 12.38
CA GLN A 516 1.05 -16.67 11.71
C GLN A 516 0.30 -15.52 11.01
N GLY A 517 0.00 -15.69 9.72
CA GLY A 517 -0.76 -14.70 8.94
C GLY A 517 0.00 -13.41 8.63
N ARG A 518 1.32 -13.37 8.87
CA ARG A 518 2.19 -12.24 8.52
C ARG A 518 2.86 -12.50 7.18
N LEU A 519 2.57 -11.64 6.19
CA LEU A 519 3.14 -11.78 4.85
C LEU A 519 4.66 -11.64 4.88
N ASN A 520 5.17 -10.58 5.49
CA ASN A 520 6.60 -10.26 5.53
C ASN A 520 7.13 -10.22 6.96
N ILE A 521 8.43 -10.51 7.12
CA ILE A 521 9.15 -10.42 8.40
C ILE A 521 10.48 -9.70 8.17
N ILE A 522 10.85 -8.85 9.15
CA ILE A 522 12.13 -8.14 9.18
C ILE A 522 13.06 -8.90 10.12
N ALA A 523 14.29 -9.15 9.69
CA ALA A 523 15.35 -9.72 10.50
C ALA A 523 16.51 -8.74 10.59
N LEU A 524 16.88 -8.35 11.82
CA LEU A 524 18.02 -7.47 12.09
C LEU A 524 19.08 -8.24 12.84
N HIS A 525 20.34 -8.07 12.43
CA HIS A 525 21.45 -8.75 13.09
C HIS A 525 21.68 -8.15 14.49
N THR A 526 22.04 -8.97 15.46
CA THR A 526 22.30 -8.53 16.86
C THR A 526 23.38 -7.45 17.01
N GLN A 527 24.19 -7.22 15.99
CA GLN A 527 25.18 -6.13 15.97
C GLN A 527 24.59 -4.76 15.63
N GLU A 528 23.38 -4.71 15.04
CA GLU A 528 22.69 -3.47 14.65
C GLU A 528 21.67 -2.98 15.70
N LEU A 529 21.39 -3.80 16.73
CA LEU A 529 20.47 -3.52 17.84
C LEU A 529 21.23 -3.04 19.07
#